data_AF-A0A2M9H7H3-F1
#
_entry.id   AF-A0A2M9H7H3-F1
#
_cell.length_a   1.000
_cell.length_b   1.000
_cell.length_c   1.000
_cell.angle_alpha   90.00
_cell.angle_beta   90.00
_cell.angle_gamma   90.00
#
_symmetry.space_group_name_H-M   'P 1'
#
loop_
_entity.id
_entity.type
_entity.pdbx_description
1 polymer ?
#
loop_
_entity_poly.entity_id
_entity_poly.type
_entity_poly.pdbx_seq_one_letter_code
_entity_poly.pdbx_strand_id
1 'polypeptide(L)'
;MTQNTPTPSFGQASFGQAPSGSPLAQAIRASSGQTPAAQCGCAAVLEDSRAQALTLAASSAVIAQQAADALASAATLTWQGEAGERFHATVRKASVLAQDLESGSRGTAGFLDSAEAVL
;
A
#
# COMPACT_ATOMS: atom_id res chain seq x y z
N MET A 1 21.61 -15.28 31.46
CA MET A 1 20.21 -15.45 30.99
C MET A 1 20.05 -14.56 29.76
N THR A 2 20.29 -15.10 28.57
CA THR A 2 20.20 -14.37 27.31
C THR A 2 18.76 -14.46 26.81
N GLN A 3 18.02 -13.35 26.87
CA GLN A 3 16.67 -13.26 26.31
C GLN A 3 16.77 -13.24 24.78
N ASN A 4 16.23 -14.28 24.15
CA ASN A 4 15.99 -14.32 22.71
C ASN A 4 14.82 -13.38 22.40
N THR A 5 15.12 -12.20 21.85
CA THR A 5 14.09 -11.31 21.30
C THR A 5 13.51 -11.97 20.04
N PRO A 6 12.18 -12.18 19.96
CA PRO A 6 11.59 -12.75 18.75
C PRO A 6 11.71 -11.75 17.58
N THR A 7 12.34 -12.21 16.50
CA THR A 7 12.37 -11.51 15.20
C THR A 7 10.94 -11.24 14.73
N PRO A 8 10.59 -10.02 14.31
CA PRO A 8 9.28 -9.78 13.71
C PRO A 8 9.13 -10.61 12.44
N SER A 9 8.15 -11.52 12.44
CA SER A 9 7.78 -12.32 11.27
C SER A 9 7.13 -11.40 10.24
N PHE A 10 7.80 -11.17 9.11
CA PHE A 10 7.26 -10.43 7.97
C PHE A 10 6.30 -11.24 7.09
N GLY A 11 5.97 -12.48 7.48
CA GLY A 11 5.16 -13.39 6.66
C GLY A 11 3.86 -13.73 7.36
N GLN A 12 2.80 -13.00 7.05
CA GLN A 12 1.37 -13.41 7.05
C GLN A 12 0.44 -12.18 7.10
N ALA A 13 0.70 -11.16 6.29
CA ALA A 13 -0.39 -10.26 5.92
C ALA A 13 -1.19 -10.98 4.83
N SER A 14 -2.34 -11.55 5.19
CA SER A 14 -3.35 -11.89 4.19
C SER A 14 -3.77 -10.59 3.53
N PHE A 15 -3.13 -10.26 2.41
CA PHE A 15 -3.48 -9.09 1.62
C PHE A 15 -4.94 -9.27 1.19
N GLY A 16 -5.79 -8.33 1.62
CA GLY A 16 -7.24 -8.45 1.49
C GLY A 16 -7.62 -8.79 0.05
N GLN A 17 -8.43 -9.84 -0.12
CA GLN A 17 -9.08 -10.10 -1.39
C GLN A 17 -9.85 -8.85 -1.80
N ALA A 18 -9.48 -8.30 -2.95
CA ALA A 18 -10.17 -7.17 -3.56
C ALA A 18 -11.67 -7.43 -3.60
N PRO A 19 -12.53 -6.47 -3.22
CA PRO A 19 -13.95 -6.62 -3.41
C PRO A 19 -14.20 -6.81 -4.91
N SER A 20 -14.83 -7.93 -5.25
CA SER A 20 -15.20 -8.31 -6.61
C SER A 20 -16.27 -7.39 -7.22
N GLY A 21 -16.76 -6.41 -6.46
CA GLY A 21 -17.88 -5.54 -6.80
C GLY A 21 -17.54 -4.13 -7.28
N SER A 22 -16.27 -3.71 -7.39
CA SER A 22 -15.99 -2.30 -7.78
C SER A 22 -16.42 -1.97 -9.21
N PRO A 23 -16.74 -0.70 -9.52
CA PRO A 23 -17.13 -0.28 -10.88
C PRO A 23 -16.10 -0.66 -11.95
N LEU A 24 -14.80 -0.54 -11.66
CA LEU A 24 -13.73 -0.97 -12.54
C LEU A 24 -13.77 -2.48 -12.83
N ALA A 25 -13.95 -3.31 -11.79
CA ALA A 25 -14.07 -4.75 -11.97
C ALA A 25 -15.31 -5.12 -12.81
N GLN A 26 -16.42 -4.41 -12.60
CA GLN A 26 -17.63 -4.61 -13.39
C GLN A 26 -17.43 -4.23 -14.87
N ALA A 27 -16.76 -3.10 -15.14
CA ALA A 27 -16.45 -2.65 -16.49
C ALA A 27 -15.51 -3.62 -17.22
N ILE A 28 -14.46 -4.11 -16.53
CA ILE A 28 -13.55 -5.11 -17.09
C ILE A 28 -14.34 -6.37 -17.47
N ARG A 29 -15.19 -6.89 -16.59
CA ARG A 29 -16.03 -8.07 -16.89
C ARG A 29 -17.06 -7.85 -18.01
N ALA A 30 -17.64 -6.66 -18.10
CA ALA A 30 -18.59 -6.32 -19.17
C ALA A 30 -17.91 -6.32 -20.54
N SER A 31 -16.65 -5.86 -20.61
CA SER A 31 -15.86 -5.85 -21.85
C SER A 31 -15.52 -7.26 -22.37
N SER A 32 -15.49 -8.26 -21.47
CA SER A 32 -15.19 -9.68 -21.78
C SER A 32 -16.27 -10.41 -22.58
N GLY A 33 -17.43 -9.80 -22.83
CA GLY A 33 -18.59 -10.49 -23.45
C GLY A 33 -18.98 -10.02 -24.85
N GLN A 34 -18.47 -8.88 -25.33
CA GLN A 34 -19.12 -8.14 -26.44
C GLN A 34 -18.26 -7.86 -27.68
N THR A 35 -16.98 -8.24 -27.73
CA THR A 35 -16.12 -7.96 -28.90
C THR A 35 -15.24 -9.14 -29.30
N PRO A 36 -14.76 -9.24 -30.55
CA PRO A 36 -13.72 -10.21 -30.95
C PRO A 36 -12.44 -10.09 -30.09
N ALA A 37 -12.18 -8.91 -29.53
CA ALA A 37 -11.11 -8.69 -28.55
C ALA A 37 -11.34 -9.41 -27.21
N ALA A 38 -12.56 -9.82 -26.88
CA ALA A 38 -12.86 -10.68 -25.73
C ALA A 38 -12.35 -12.12 -25.91
N GLN A 39 -12.00 -12.52 -27.14
CA GLN A 39 -11.28 -13.78 -27.40
C GLN A 39 -9.77 -13.65 -27.12
N CYS A 40 -9.24 -12.42 -27.04
CA CYS A 40 -7.95 -12.15 -26.40
C CYS A 40 -8.20 -11.99 -24.90
N GLY A 41 -7.44 -12.69 -24.05
CA GLY A 41 -7.57 -12.66 -22.58
C GLY A 41 -7.30 -11.31 -21.91
N CYS A 42 -7.42 -10.19 -22.61
CA CYS A 42 -7.20 -8.82 -22.13
C CYS A 42 -8.01 -8.52 -20.87
N ALA A 43 -9.28 -8.94 -20.80
CA ALA A 43 -10.08 -8.73 -19.60
C ALA A 43 -9.55 -9.51 -18.38
N ALA A 44 -9.03 -10.72 -18.58
CA ALA A 44 -8.39 -11.48 -17.52
C ALA A 44 -7.08 -10.81 -17.06
N VAL A 45 -6.29 -10.28 -17.99
CA VAL A 45 -5.07 -9.51 -17.69
C VAL A 45 -5.39 -8.23 -16.92
N LEU A 46 -6.46 -7.52 -17.27
CA LEU A 46 -6.88 -6.30 -16.58
C LEU A 46 -7.40 -6.58 -15.16
N GLU A 47 -8.18 -7.65 -14.96
CA GLU A 47 -8.60 -8.07 -13.61
C GLU A 47 -7.40 -8.47 -12.76
N ASP A 48 -6.46 -9.25 -13.31
CA ASP A 48 -5.24 -9.65 -12.61
C ASP A 48 -4.39 -8.42 -12.26
N SER A 49 -4.22 -7.49 -13.19
CA SER A 49 -3.50 -6.23 -12.96
C SER A 49 -4.17 -5.38 -11.87
N ARG A 50 -5.51 -5.29 -11.86
CA ARG A 50 -6.27 -4.61 -10.80
C ARG A 50 -6.03 -5.27 -9.45
N ALA A 51 -6.10 -6.61 -9.38
CA ALA A 51 -5.90 -7.36 -8.15
C ALA A 51 -4.47 -7.18 -7.61
N GLN A 52 -3.46 -7.19 -8.49
CA GLN A 52 -2.07 -6.92 -8.13
C GLN A 52 -1.88 -5.49 -7.63
N ALA A 53 -2.48 -4.50 -8.29
CA ALA A 53 -2.41 -3.10 -7.87
C ALA A 53 -3.04 -2.88 -6.49
N LEU A 54 -4.19 -3.51 -6.21
CA LEU A 54 -4.84 -3.47 -4.89
C LEU A 54 -3.99 -4.14 -3.81
N THR A 55 -3.39 -5.29 -4.14
CA THR A 55 -2.47 -6.01 -3.24
C THR A 55 -1.25 -5.16 -2.92
N LEU A 56 -0.64 -4.54 -3.93
CA LEU A 56 0.50 -3.64 -3.77
C LEU A 56 0.11 -2.45 -2.89
N ALA A 57 -0.99 -1.76 -3.19
CA ALA A 57 -1.49 -0.64 -2.40
C ALA A 57 -1.73 -1.02 -0.92
N ALA A 58 -2.35 -2.17 -0.66
CA ALA A 58 -2.56 -2.65 0.70
C ALA A 58 -1.23 -2.92 1.41
N SER A 59 -0.29 -3.60 0.74
CA SER A 59 1.03 -3.91 1.32
C SER A 59 1.85 -2.66 1.61
N SER A 60 1.86 -1.70 0.68
CA SER A 60 2.57 -0.43 0.82
C SER A 60 1.99 0.43 1.93
N ALA A 61 0.66 0.46 2.09
CA ALA A 61 0.02 1.16 3.20
C ALA A 61 0.42 0.58 4.57
N VAL A 62 0.47 -0.75 4.69
CA VAL A 62 0.91 -1.41 5.94
C VAL A 62 2.37 -1.11 6.25
N ILE A 63 3.26 -1.22 5.26
CA ILE A 63 4.69 -0.92 5.43
C ILE A 63 4.89 0.55 5.82
N ALA A 64 4.15 1.46 5.17
CA ALA A 64 4.22 2.88 5.45
C ALA A 64 3.74 3.23 6.86
N GLN A 65 2.63 2.63 7.32
CA GLN A 65 2.15 2.79 8.69
C GLN A 65 3.18 2.29 9.71
N GLN A 66 3.75 1.10 9.50
CA GLN A 66 4.77 0.55 10.40
C GLN A 66 6.02 1.43 10.45
N ALA A 67 6.44 1.99 9.31
CA ALA A 67 7.54 2.95 9.25
C ALA A 67 7.19 4.24 10.00
N ALA A 68 5.98 4.78 9.83
CA ALA A 68 5.51 5.96 10.55
C ALA A 68 5.52 5.75 12.07
N ASP A 69 5.04 4.59 12.55
CA ASP A 69 5.03 4.25 13.98
C ASP A 69 6.44 4.12 14.56
N ALA A 70 7.35 3.48 13.82
CA ALA A 70 8.75 3.37 14.21
C ALA A 70 9.45 4.74 14.26
N LEU A 71 9.19 5.60 13.28
CA LEU A 71 9.74 6.96 13.22
C LEU A 71 9.17 7.87 14.31
N ALA A 72 7.87 7.73 14.63
CA ALA A 72 7.25 8.43 15.75
C ALA A 72 7.92 8.04 17.07
N SER A 73 8.19 6.74 17.26
CA SER A 73 8.94 6.24 18.42
C SER A 73 10.37 6.81 18.45
N ALA A 74 11.08 6.80 17.33
CA ALA A 74 12.42 7.36 17.20
C ALA A 74 12.46 8.88 17.49
N ALA A 75 11.42 9.62 17.11
CA ALA A 75 11.31 11.05 17.36
C ALA A 75 11.26 11.42 18.86
N THR A 76 10.87 10.47 19.73
CA THR A 76 10.82 10.68 21.18
C THR A 76 12.18 10.56 21.87
N LEU A 77 13.19 9.99 21.18
CA LEU A 77 14.52 9.81 21.75
C LEU A 77 15.19 11.17 21.97
N THR A 78 15.66 11.42 23.19
CA THR A 78 16.38 12.66 23.50
C THR A 78 17.86 12.49 23.13
N TRP A 79 18.28 13.12 22.04
CA TRP A 79 19.70 13.21 21.65
C TRP A 79 20.10 14.67 21.57
N GLN A 80 21.03 15.09 22.45
CA GLN A 80 21.52 16.47 22.49
C GLN A 80 22.73 16.71 21.56
N GLY A 81 22.90 17.97 21.16
CA GLY A 81 23.99 18.43 20.30
C GLY A 81 23.69 18.26 18.81
N GLU A 82 24.64 18.69 17.98
CA GLU A 82 24.49 18.77 16.52
C GLU A 82 24.11 17.44 15.87
N ALA A 83 24.64 16.32 16.39
CA ALA A 83 24.28 14.98 15.92
C ALA A 83 22.79 14.66 16.16
N GLY A 84 22.27 15.05 17.32
CA GLY A 84 20.85 14.90 17.67
C GLY A 84 19.95 15.77 16.80
N GLU A 85 20.34 17.01 16.52
CA GLU A 85 19.61 17.89 15.60
C GLU A 85 19.50 17.29 14.18
N ARG A 86 20.62 16.74 13.66
CA ARG A 86 20.64 16.06 12.36
C ARG A 86 19.81 14.79 12.37
N PHE A 87 19.85 14.02 13.45
CA PHE A 87 19.00 12.85 13.64
C PHE A 87 17.51 13.23 13.57
N HIS A 88 17.07 14.20 14.39
CA HIS A 88 15.67 14.65 14.40
C HIS A 88 15.24 15.26 13.07
N ALA A 89 16.12 15.98 12.36
CA ALA A 89 15.84 16.46 11.01
C ALA A 89 15.63 15.30 10.02
N THR A 90 16.42 14.23 10.13
CA THR A 90 16.31 13.04 9.28
C THR A 90 15.03 12.27 9.59
N VAL A 91 14.72 12.04 10.87
CA VAL A 91 13.49 11.38 11.31
C VAL A 91 12.27 12.13 10.79
N ARG A 92 12.21 13.46 10.93
CA ARG A 92 11.10 14.28 10.41
C ARG A 92 10.91 14.13 8.89
N LYS A 93 11.99 14.17 8.11
CA LYS A 93 11.92 13.97 6.65
C LYS A 93 11.39 12.58 6.29
N ALA A 94 11.88 11.55 6.98
CA ALA A 94 11.41 10.19 6.77
C ALA A 94 9.94 10.02 7.17
N SER A 95 9.48 10.69 8.23
CA SER A 95 8.08 10.63 8.67
C SER A 95 7.13 11.17 7.61
N VAL A 96 7.48 12.28 6.96
CA VAL A 96 6.68 12.85 5.86
C VAL A 96 6.58 11.84 4.70
N LEU A 97 7.70 11.23 4.30
CA LEU A 97 7.70 10.23 3.23
C LEU A 97 6.85 9.00 3.57
N ALA A 98 6.89 8.54 4.82
CA ALA A 98 6.04 7.43 5.29
C ALA A 98 4.55 7.79 5.22
N GLN A 99 4.17 9.00 5.67
CA GLN A 99 2.80 9.49 5.60
C GLN A 99 2.30 9.66 4.17
N ASP A 100 3.14 10.22 3.29
CA ASP A 100 2.82 10.39 1.86
C ASP A 100 2.62 9.03 1.19
N LEU A 101 3.48 8.05 1.47
CA LEU A 101 3.35 6.70 0.94
C LEU A 101 2.07 6.02 1.45
N GLU A 102 1.75 6.17 2.74
CA GLU A 102 0.53 5.62 3.31
C GLU A 102 -0.71 6.21 2.65
N SER A 103 -0.77 7.54 2.57
CA SER A 103 -1.88 8.28 1.96
C SER A 103 -2.03 7.95 0.48
N GLY A 104 -0.93 7.94 -0.28
CA GLY A 104 -0.93 7.58 -1.71
C GLY A 104 -1.35 6.13 -1.94
N SER A 105 -0.94 5.20 -1.07
CA SER A 105 -1.33 3.79 -1.16
C SER A 105 -2.83 3.61 -0.90
N ARG A 106 -3.36 4.22 0.17
CA ARG A 106 -4.80 4.19 0.47
C ARG A 106 -5.61 4.88 -0.63
N GLY A 107 -5.13 6.02 -1.14
CA GLY A 107 -5.75 6.76 -2.23
C GLY A 107 -5.80 5.94 -3.53
N THR A 108 -4.73 5.21 -3.87
CA THR A 108 -4.69 4.32 -5.03
C THR A 108 -5.74 3.22 -4.92
N ALA A 109 -5.81 2.56 -3.75
CA ALA A 109 -6.84 1.55 -3.51
C ALA A 109 -8.26 2.14 -3.60
N GLY A 110 -8.48 3.31 -3.01
CA GLY A 110 -9.75 4.02 -3.07
C GLY A 110 -10.16 4.40 -4.50
N PHE A 111 -9.22 4.88 -5.32
CA PHE A 111 -9.46 5.19 -6.73
C PHE A 111 -9.90 3.95 -7.51
N LEU A 112 -9.15 2.83 -7.39
CA LEU A 112 -9.46 1.56 -8.09
C LEU A 112 -10.80 0.93 -7.68
N ASP A 113 -11.31 1.30 -6.50
CA ASP A 113 -12.63 0.91 -6.01
C ASP A 113 -13.74 1.92 -6.30
N SER A 114 -13.39 3.12 -6.78
CA SER A 114 -14.34 4.20 -7.08
C SER A 114 -14.94 4.09 -8.48
N ALA A 115 -16.00 4.87 -8.72
CA ALA A 115 -16.58 5.06 -10.05
C ALA A 115 -15.69 5.90 -10.98
N GLU A 116 -14.76 6.69 -10.44
CA GLU A 116 -13.84 7.52 -11.25
C GLU A 116 -12.86 6.67 -12.06
N ALA A 117 -12.58 5.44 -11.62
CA ALA A 117 -11.69 4.53 -12.33
C ALA A 117 -12.23 4.03 -13.68
N VAL A 118 -13.49 4.32 -14.02
CA VAL A 118 -14.13 3.94 -15.29
C VAL A 118 -14.59 5.13 -16.13
N LEU A 119 -14.29 6.36 -15.70
CA LEU A 119 -14.53 7.60 -16.46
C LEU A 119 -13.39 7.86 -17.45
#